data_AF-B3P112-F1
#
_entry.id   AF-B3P112-F1
#
_cell.length_a   1.000
_cell.length_b   1.000
_cell.length_c   1.000
_cell.angle_alpha   90.00
_cell.angle_beta   90.00
_cell.angle_gamma   90.00
#
_symmetry.space_group_name_H-M   'P 1'
#
loop_
_entity.id
_entity.type
_entity.pdbx_description
1 polymer ?
#
loop_
_entity_poly.entity_id
_entity_poly.type
_entity_poly.pdbx_seq_one_letter_code
_entity_poly.pdbx_strand_id
1 'polypeptide(L)'
;MPNVKFFCVLPSNASSSDRVTRLSISADLLQDPQQFSVNFVNSPDCTDNITYHFKVVIPTQTIIENYKRNGDWSSLHQEKYLNIFDESSFCLEFAFDYENSMMRVYQGRDSGHNFITEYETLFSLSDIQAVQVWGDVQKVNQFGLSYN
;
A
#
# COMPACT_ATOMS: atom_id res chain seq x y z
N MET A 1 -9.19 -17.11 -0.36
CA MET A 1 -8.69 -16.08 0.59
C MET A 1 -7.40 -15.51 0.03
N PRO A 2 -7.11 -14.21 0.21
CA PRO A 2 -5.86 -13.63 -0.25
C PRO A 2 -4.66 -14.31 0.41
N ASN A 3 -3.57 -14.49 -0.33
CA ASN A 3 -2.30 -15.02 0.18
C ASN A 3 -1.57 -13.89 0.94
N VAL A 4 -1.97 -13.67 2.19
CA VAL A 4 -1.41 -12.63 3.06
C VAL A 4 -0.03 -13.06 3.56
N LYS A 5 1.00 -12.26 3.23
CA LYS A 5 2.41 -12.49 3.61
C LYS A 5 2.84 -11.68 4.81
N PHE A 6 2.26 -10.51 4.98
CA PHE A 6 2.51 -9.63 6.12
C PHE A 6 1.21 -8.94 6.51
N PHE A 7 1.06 -8.71 7.81
CA PHE A 7 -0.12 -8.09 8.40
C PHE A 7 0.30 -7.25 9.61
N CYS A 8 -0.13 -6.00 9.64
CA CYS A 8 0.11 -5.09 10.76
C CYS A 8 -1.15 -4.28 11.05
N VAL A 9 -1.64 -4.36 12.30
CA VAL A 9 -2.69 -3.47 12.80
C VAL A 9 -2.05 -2.12 13.10
N LEU A 10 -2.62 -1.05 12.54
CA LEU A 10 -2.13 0.30 12.75
C LEU A 10 -2.57 0.81 14.14
N PRO A 11 -1.77 1.68 14.79
CA PRO A 11 -2.16 2.29 16.05
C PRO A 11 -3.47 3.07 15.94
N SER A 12 -4.37 2.85 16.89
CA SER A 12 -5.61 3.59 17.02
C SER A 12 -5.38 4.81 17.91
N ASN A 13 -5.05 5.94 17.28
CA ASN A 13 -4.77 7.19 18.00
C ASN A 13 -6.03 8.05 18.07
N ALA A 14 -6.39 8.47 19.29
CA ALA A 14 -7.61 9.25 19.54
C ALA A 14 -7.52 10.68 18.98
N SER A 15 -6.34 11.29 19.04
CA SER A 15 -6.10 12.62 18.48
C SER A 15 -5.73 12.53 17.00
N SER A 16 -6.24 13.47 16.20
CA SER A 16 -5.81 13.62 14.81
C SER A 16 -4.35 14.08 14.68
N SER A 17 -3.79 14.73 15.71
CA SER A 17 -2.38 15.14 15.74
C SER A 17 -1.42 13.97 15.74
N ASP A 18 -1.86 12.82 16.26
CA ASP A 18 -1.00 11.66 16.50
C ASP A 18 -1.20 10.59 15.41
N ARG A 19 -1.89 10.92 14.31
CA ARG A 19 -2.13 9.97 13.22
C ARG A 19 -0.84 9.69 12.47
N VAL A 20 -0.71 8.44 12.00
CA VAL A 20 0.38 8.04 11.10
C VAL A 20 0.32 8.92 9.86
N THR A 21 1.41 9.61 9.54
CA THR A 21 1.48 10.45 8.33
C THR A 21 2.24 9.76 7.20
N ARG A 22 3.12 8.81 7.52
CA ARG A 22 3.80 7.96 6.53
C ARG A 22 3.96 6.53 7.00
N LEU A 23 3.95 5.61 6.05
CA LEU A 23 4.32 4.22 6.23
C LEU A 23 5.41 3.86 5.23
N SER A 24 6.53 3.33 5.70
CA SER A 24 7.59 2.78 4.85
C SER A 24 7.62 1.26 4.97
N ILE A 25 7.86 0.60 3.85
CA ILE A 25 7.99 -0.86 3.80
C ILE A 25 9.02 -1.26 2.76
N SER A 26 9.90 -2.19 3.14
CA SER A 26 10.81 -2.87 2.22
C SER A 26 10.71 -4.37 2.36
N ALA A 27 10.80 -5.08 1.24
CA ALA A 27 10.61 -6.52 1.21
C ALA A 27 11.34 -7.17 0.04
N ASP A 28 11.70 -8.44 0.21
CA ASP A 28 12.25 -9.29 -0.83
C ASP A 28 11.11 -10.09 -1.48
N LEU A 29 11.18 -10.24 -2.79
CA LEU A 29 10.22 -11.01 -3.58
C LEU A 29 10.67 -12.47 -3.73
N LEU A 30 9.73 -13.34 -4.08
CA LEU A 30 10.07 -14.71 -4.48
C LEU A 30 10.86 -14.71 -5.80
N GLN A 31 11.48 -15.84 -6.14
CA GLN A 31 12.06 -16.03 -7.47
C GLN A 31 10.96 -15.98 -8.55
N ASP A 32 11.25 -15.30 -9.66
CA ASP A 32 10.34 -15.09 -10.79
C ASP A 32 8.94 -14.55 -10.38
N PRO A 33 8.89 -13.46 -9.59
CA PRO A 33 7.65 -13.00 -8.98
C PRO A 33 6.71 -12.42 -10.04
N GLN A 34 5.41 -12.71 -9.93
CA GLN A 34 4.41 -12.24 -10.87
C GLN A 34 3.75 -10.95 -10.40
N GLN A 35 3.43 -10.89 -9.10
CA GLN A 35 2.73 -9.75 -8.52
C GLN A 35 2.86 -9.66 -7.00
N PHE A 36 2.71 -8.46 -6.48
CA PHE A 36 2.44 -8.23 -5.06
C PHE A 36 1.45 -7.08 -4.88
N SER A 37 0.87 -6.95 -3.70
CA SER A 37 0.12 -5.74 -3.34
C SER A 37 0.32 -5.32 -1.89
N VAL A 38 0.22 -4.01 -1.66
CA VAL A 38 0.09 -3.40 -0.33
C VAL A 38 -1.33 -2.87 -0.21
N ASN A 39 -2.03 -3.30 0.84
CA ASN A 39 -3.46 -3.11 0.98
C ASN A 39 -3.76 -2.43 2.32
N PHE A 40 -4.45 -1.30 2.27
CA PHE A 40 -4.88 -0.53 3.43
C PHE A 40 -6.33 -0.90 3.72
N VAL A 41 -6.54 -1.75 4.71
CA VAL A 41 -7.82 -2.40 4.98
C VAL A 41 -8.57 -1.70 6.11
N ASN A 42 -9.90 -1.69 6.01
CA ASN A 42 -10.78 -1.03 6.98
C ASN A 42 -11.15 -1.93 8.17
N SER A 43 -10.79 -3.21 8.11
CA SER A 43 -10.94 -4.14 9.21
C SER A 43 -9.75 -5.10 9.21
N PRO A 44 -9.16 -5.40 10.39
CA PRO A 44 -8.11 -6.40 10.53
C PRO A 44 -8.55 -7.79 10.06
N ASP A 45 -9.82 -8.13 10.30
CA ASP A 45 -10.35 -9.49 10.15
C ASP A 45 -11.15 -9.70 8.85
N CYS A 46 -11.38 -8.63 8.08
CA CYS A 46 -12.20 -8.67 6.89
C CYS A 46 -11.66 -7.75 5.78
N THR A 47 -11.59 -8.29 4.56
CA THR A 47 -11.11 -7.58 3.36
C THR A 47 -12.25 -7.17 2.43
N ASP A 48 -13.48 -7.05 2.93
CA ASP A 48 -14.62 -6.58 2.11
C ASP A 48 -14.53 -5.09 1.81
N ASN A 49 -13.88 -4.34 2.70
CA ASN A 49 -13.57 -2.93 2.53
C ASN A 49 -12.07 -2.70 2.55
N ILE A 50 -11.56 -2.16 1.45
CA ILE A 50 -10.15 -1.79 1.27
C ILE A 50 -10.14 -0.36 0.77
N THR A 51 -9.55 0.54 1.57
CA THR A 51 -9.46 1.97 1.23
C THR A 51 -8.51 2.20 0.08
N TYR A 52 -7.40 1.46 0.07
CA TYR A 52 -6.40 1.57 -0.99
C TYR A 52 -5.71 0.22 -1.24
N HIS A 53 -5.77 -0.23 -2.48
CA HIS A 53 -5.10 -1.41 -3.00
C HIS A 53 -4.04 -0.94 -4.00
N PHE A 54 -2.78 -1.02 -3.61
CA PHE A 54 -1.64 -0.76 -4.48
C PHE A 54 -1.06 -2.10 -4.93
N LYS A 55 -1.34 -2.50 -6.16
CA LYS A 55 -0.83 -3.75 -6.74
C LYS A 55 0.21 -3.46 -7.80
N VAL A 56 1.24 -4.29 -7.83
CA VAL A 56 2.26 -4.29 -8.90
C VAL A 56 2.17 -5.61 -9.65
N VAL A 57 2.07 -5.52 -10.97
CA VAL A 57 2.26 -6.62 -11.92
C VAL A 57 3.67 -6.50 -12.46
N ILE A 58 4.55 -7.42 -12.06
CA ILE A 58 6.00 -7.29 -12.24
C ILE A 58 6.42 -7.47 -13.70
N PRO A 59 5.95 -8.50 -14.44
CA PRO A 59 6.40 -8.71 -15.82
C PRO A 59 6.07 -7.54 -16.76
N THR A 60 4.96 -6.84 -16.52
CA THR A 60 4.55 -5.66 -17.31
C THR A 60 4.93 -4.35 -16.63
N GLN A 61 5.57 -4.42 -15.46
CA GLN A 61 5.91 -3.27 -14.63
C GLN A 61 4.74 -2.29 -14.49
N THR A 62 3.56 -2.80 -14.16
CA THR A 62 2.32 -2.02 -14.11
C THR A 62 1.81 -1.94 -12.69
N ILE A 63 1.47 -0.74 -12.25
CA ILE A 63 0.74 -0.50 -11.00
C ILE A 63 -0.75 -0.53 -11.33
N ILE A 64 -1.52 -1.21 -10.48
CA ILE A 64 -2.98 -1.16 -10.44
C ILE A 64 -3.39 -0.60 -9.09
N GLU A 65 -4.04 0.55 -9.10
CA GLU A 65 -4.54 1.24 -7.91
C GLU A 65 -6.06 1.14 -7.87
N ASN A 66 -6.61 0.63 -6.77
CA ASN A 66 -8.05 0.41 -6.64
C ASN A 66 -8.54 0.53 -5.18
N TYR A 67 -9.85 0.41 -4.98
CA TYR A 67 -10.48 0.20 -3.69
C TYR A 67 -11.50 -0.95 -3.78
N LYS A 68 -11.91 -1.46 -2.63
CA LYS A 68 -12.92 -2.51 -2.51
C LYS A 68 -14.02 -2.06 -1.55
N ARG A 69 -15.29 -2.29 -1.91
CA ARG A 69 -16.46 -1.93 -1.10
C ARG A 69 -17.41 -3.12 -1.00
N ASN A 70 -17.76 -3.51 0.23
CA ASN A 70 -18.71 -4.60 0.49
C ASN A 70 -18.39 -5.91 -0.26
N GLY A 71 -17.11 -6.23 -0.44
CA GLY A 71 -16.69 -7.45 -1.14
C GLY A 71 -16.41 -7.26 -2.63
N ASP A 72 -16.77 -6.12 -3.22
CA ASP A 72 -16.63 -5.85 -4.65
C ASP A 72 -15.52 -4.85 -4.96
N TRP A 73 -14.67 -5.16 -5.94
CA TRP A 73 -13.67 -4.25 -6.47
C TRP A 73 -14.33 -3.15 -7.31
N SER A 74 -13.82 -1.92 -7.24
CA SER A 74 -14.29 -0.87 -8.14
C SER A 74 -13.89 -1.14 -9.59
N SER A 75 -14.74 -0.71 -10.52
CA SER A 75 -14.43 -0.65 -11.95
C SER A 75 -13.61 0.58 -12.35
N LEU A 76 -13.37 1.51 -11.42
CA LEU A 76 -12.64 2.77 -11.64
C LEU A 76 -11.18 2.67 -11.18
N HIS A 77 -10.52 1.55 -11.46
CA HIS A 77 -9.11 1.39 -11.12
C HIS A 77 -8.22 2.26 -12.01
N GLN A 78 -7.04 2.62 -11.51
CA GLN A 78 -6.02 3.31 -12.29
C GLN A 78 -4.89 2.35 -12.62
N GLU A 79 -4.43 2.36 -13.87
CA GLU A 79 -3.26 1.61 -14.31
C GLU A 79 -2.16 2.55 -14.78
N LYS A 80 -0.94 2.33 -14.30
CA LYS A 80 0.23 3.16 -14.64
C LYS A 80 1.45 2.27 -14.85
N TYR A 81 2.22 2.55 -15.89
CA TYR A 81 3.52 1.90 -16.10
C TYR A 81 4.56 2.46 -15.11
N LEU A 82 5.42 1.58 -14.59
CA LEU A 82 6.37 1.89 -13.52
C LEU A 82 7.75 1.23 -13.75
N ASN A 83 8.68 1.98 -14.34
CA ASN A 83 10.02 1.49 -14.66
C ASN A 83 11.05 1.64 -13.52
N ILE A 84 10.72 1.19 -12.30
CA ILE A 84 11.63 1.37 -11.14
C ILE A 84 11.85 0.10 -10.30
N PHE A 85 11.26 -1.03 -10.66
CA PHE A 85 11.43 -2.28 -9.93
C PHE A 85 12.60 -3.09 -10.46
N ASP A 86 13.44 -3.58 -9.54
CA ASP A 86 14.59 -4.45 -9.84
C ASP A 86 14.23 -5.95 -9.84
N GLU A 87 12.92 -6.26 -9.83
CA GLU A 87 12.31 -7.60 -9.84
C GLU A 87 12.67 -8.49 -8.64
N SER A 88 13.61 -8.08 -7.78
CA SER A 88 14.09 -8.87 -6.64
C SER A 88 13.56 -8.35 -5.30
N SER A 89 13.30 -7.04 -5.21
CA SER A 89 12.85 -6.40 -3.99
C SER A 89 11.97 -5.18 -4.29
N PHE A 90 11.29 -4.70 -3.25
CA PHE A 90 10.65 -3.39 -3.28
C PHE A 90 10.98 -2.58 -2.03
N CYS A 91 10.98 -1.25 -2.20
CA CYS A 91 11.01 -0.29 -1.11
C CYS A 91 10.04 0.84 -1.44
N LEU A 92 8.98 0.98 -0.64
CA LEU A 92 7.87 1.90 -0.87
C LEU A 92 7.62 2.74 0.38
N GLU A 93 7.25 3.99 0.17
CA GLU A 93 6.70 4.87 1.20
C GLU A 93 5.31 5.35 0.77
N PHE A 94 4.36 5.28 1.68
CA PHE A 94 2.99 5.72 1.53
C PHE A 94 2.76 6.91 2.46
N ALA A 95 2.45 8.08 1.91
CA ALA A 95 2.12 9.28 2.67
C ALA A 95 0.60 9.52 2.67
N PHE A 96 0.05 9.74 3.86
CA PHE A 96 -1.37 9.92 4.11
C PHE A 96 -1.70 11.41 4.12
N ASP A 97 -2.37 11.89 3.07
CA ASP A 97 -2.90 13.24 3.01
C ASP A 97 -4.36 13.23 3.46
N TYR A 98 -4.56 13.38 4.78
CA TYR A 98 -5.88 13.37 5.38
C TYR A 98 -6.76 14.54 4.95
N GLU A 99 -6.18 15.69 4.62
CA GLU A 99 -6.92 16.90 4.23
C GLU A 99 -7.52 16.74 2.84
N ASN A 100 -6.76 16.17 1.90
CA ASN A 100 -7.18 15.99 0.51
C ASN A 100 -7.75 14.60 0.22
N SER A 101 -7.76 13.68 1.20
CA SER A 101 -8.12 12.27 0.99
C SER A 101 -7.29 11.61 -0.11
N MET A 102 -5.97 11.86 -0.10
CA MET A 102 -5.03 11.35 -1.09
C MET A 102 -4.03 10.40 -0.44
N MET A 103 -3.78 9.27 -1.08
CA MET A 103 -2.58 8.46 -0.82
C MET A 103 -1.50 8.85 -1.83
N ARG A 104 -0.31 9.18 -1.35
CA ARG A 104 0.87 9.41 -2.21
C ARG A 104 1.88 8.30 -2.01
N VAL A 105 2.41 7.77 -3.11
CA VAL A 105 3.38 6.68 -3.07
C VAL A 105 4.71 7.16 -3.62
N TYR A 106 5.77 6.81 -2.92
CA TYR A 106 7.15 7.11 -3.28
C TYR A 106 7.97 5.82 -3.29
N GLN A 107 9.01 5.79 -4.10
CA GLN A 107 10.05 4.78 -3.98
C GLN A 107 10.95 5.14 -2.80
N GLY A 108 11.15 4.21 -1.86
CA GLY A 108 12.10 4.40 -0.77
C GLY A 108 13.53 4.20 -1.26
N ARG A 109 14.28 5.30 -1.49
CA ARG A 109 15.73 5.29 -1.73
C ARG A 109 16.43 6.24 -0.77
N ASP A 110 17.70 5.97 -0.47
CA ASP A 110 18.52 6.66 0.53
C ASP A 110 18.74 8.17 0.30
N SER A 111 18.34 8.74 -0.84
CA SER A 111 18.67 10.14 -1.17
C SER A 111 17.66 10.88 -2.07
N GLY A 112 16.36 10.65 -1.91
CA GLY A 112 15.33 11.49 -2.54
C GLY A 112 13.92 10.91 -2.53
N HIS A 113 12.90 11.78 -2.47
CA HIS A 113 11.50 11.39 -2.68
C HIS A 113 11.24 11.18 -4.18
N ASN A 114 11.41 9.95 -4.65
CA ASN A 114 11.04 9.57 -6.01
C ASN A 114 9.54 9.29 -6.06
N PHE A 115 8.76 10.31 -6.38
CA PHE A 115 7.32 10.22 -6.55
C PHE A 115 6.96 9.15 -7.58
N ILE A 116 6.02 8.26 -7.21
CA ILE A 116 5.48 7.22 -8.09
C ILE A 116 4.11 7.64 -8.59
N THR A 117 3.20 7.91 -7.65
CA THR A 117 1.79 8.16 -7.95
C THR A 117 1.08 8.82 -6.78
N GLU A 118 -0.08 9.40 -7.08
CA GLU A 118 -1.07 9.80 -6.11
C GLU A 118 -2.43 9.23 -6.49
N TYR A 119 -3.24 8.92 -5.48
CA TYR A 119 -4.54 8.29 -5.62
C TYR A 119 -5.55 8.91 -4.66
N GLU A 120 -6.67 9.40 -5.21
CA GLU A 120 -7.80 9.90 -4.42
C GLU A 120 -8.59 8.73 -3.84
N THR A 121 -8.69 8.66 -2.52
CA THR A 121 -9.40 7.59 -1.83
C THR A 121 -10.86 7.98 -1.62
N LEU A 122 -11.77 7.08 -2.02
CA LEU A 122 -13.21 7.27 -1.79
C LEU A 122 -13.62 7.06 -0.33
N PHE A 123 -12.86 6.25 0.41
CA PHE A 123 -13.04 6.04 1.84
C PHE A 123 -12.12 6.98 2.63
N SER A 124 -12.46 7.27 3.89
CA SER A 124 -11.56 8.09 4.70
C SER A 124 -10.28 7.33 4.98
N LEU A 125 -9.14 8.00 4.85
CA LEU A 125 -7.86 7.48 5.36
C LEU A 125 -7.91 7.19 6.87
N SER A 126 -8.83 7.83 7.60
CA SER A 126 -9.05 7.58 9.04
C SER A 126 -9.73 6.23 9.31
N ASP A 127 -10.35 5.63 8.29
CA ASP A 127 -11.04 4.35 8.41
C ASP A 127 -10.07 3.16 8.24
N ILE A 128 -8.80 3.41 7.88
CA ILE A 128 -7.78 2.38 7.73
C ILE A 128 -7.37 1.87 9.11
N GLN A 129 -7.47 0.56 9.32
CA GLN A 129 -7.14 -0.08 10.60
C GLN A 129 -5.91 -0.98 10.52
N ALA A 130 -5.59 -1.51 9.34
CA ALA A 130 -4.45 -2.38 9.16
C ALA A 130 -3.86 -2.28 7.75
N VAL A 131 -2.64 -2.77 7.63
CA VAL A 131 -1.94 -2.95 6.35
C VAL A 131 -1.66 -4.42 6.14
N GLN A 132 -1.92 -4.88 4.92
CA GLN A 132 -1.65 -6.24 4.49
C GLN A 132 -0.79 -6.24 3.24
N VAL A 133 0.21 -7.11 3.20
CA VAL A 133 0.99 -7.39 1.98
C VAL A 133 0.60 -8.74 1.43
N TRP A 134 0.23 -8.79 0.15
CA TRP A 134 -0.22 -9.99 -0.53
C TRP A 134 0.69 -10.35 -1.71
N GLY A 135 0.63 -11.60 -2.15
CA GLY A 135 1.26 -12.07 -3.39
C GLY A 135 2.64 -12.69 -3.19
N ASP A 136 3.52 -12.49 -4.17
CA ASP A 136 4.79 -13.20 -4.34
C ASP A 136 5.92 -12.55 -3.53
N VAL A 137 5.65 -12.32 -2.25
CA VAL A 137 6.60 -11.73 -1.30
C VAL A 137 7.22 -12.83 -0.44
N GLN A 138 8.55 -12.85 -0.37
CA GLN A 138 9.31 -13.80 0.44
C GLN A 138 9.36 -13.36 1.90
N LYS A 139 9.78 -12.12 2.14
CA LYS A 139 9.88 -11.54 3.49
C LYS A 139 9.78 -10.02 3.47
N VAL A 140 9.12 -9.46 4.47
CA VAL A 140 9.20 -8.03 4.78
C VAL A 140 10.43 -7.81 5.64
N ASN A 141 11.35 -6.97 5.16
CA ASN A 141 12.62 -6.67 5.82
C ASN A 141 12.48 -5.52 6.82
N GLN A 142 11.71 -4.50 6.44
CA GLN A 142 11.48 -3.31 7.25
C GLN A 142 10.03 -2.86 7.11
N PHE A 143 9.47 -2.41 8.24
CA PHE A 143 8.19 -1.72 8.30
C PHE A 143 8.34 -0.57 9.28
N GLY A 144 8.03 0.65 8.83
CA GLY A 144 8.16 1.86 9.61
C GLY A 144 6.87 2.68 9.57
N LEU A 145 6.51 3.27 10.71
CA LEU A 145 5.46 4.28 10.81
C LEU A 145 6.10 5.59 11.24
N SER A 146 5.73 6.67 10.55
CA SER A 146 6.15 8.03 10.90
C SER A 146 4.93 8.86 11.26
N TYR A 147 5.17 9.81 12.16
CA TYR A 147 4.20 10.76 12.69
C TYR A 147 4.78 12.17 12.50
N ASN A 148 3.93 13.19 12.58
CA ASN A 148 4.37 14.59 12.56
C ASN A 148 4.78 15.09 13.94
#